data_AF-A0A150SHE3-F1
#
_entry.id   AF-A0A150SHE3-F1
#
_cell.length_a   1.000
_cell.length_b   1.000
_cell.length_c   1.000
_cell.angle_alpha   90.00
_cell.angle_beta   90.00
_cell.angle_gamma   90.00
#
_symmetry.space_group_name_H-M   'P 1'
#
loop_
_entity.id
_entity.type
_entity.pdbx_description
1 polymer ?
#
loop_
_entity_poly.entity_id
_entity_poly.type
_entity_poly.pdbx_seq_one_letter_code
_entity_poly.pdbx_strand_id
1 'polypeptide(L)'
;MKRWIVRAAVSCGLAVAGCTSGPADEPWLAERDVYPVVDWAARAPAAFRGARGNDGPVAPCSAEVLFADGFADNAARWSLASGWEIGPARASSDQRAGSPDPAIDHTLTGDNGVAGVLLGGSPSVTAPHPQRYLTSPAVDAAVRGRVTLSFWRWLNATYRNKARVEVFDGSRWGIVYESPHDDVVESAWKRVTYDLTPYKSRSLRVRFGYSAVIAFGGAPMSGWNIDDVQIGACR
;
A
#
# COMPACT_ATOMS: atom_id res chain seq x y z
N MET A 1 3.52 -13.23 52.04
CA MET A 1 2.81 -14.47 52.44
C MET A 1 1.37 -14.35 51.92
N LYS A 2 1.00 -14.97 50.80
CA LYS A 2 0.63 -16.38 50.68
C LYS A 2 0.97 -16.90 49.27
N ARG A 3 1.70 -18.02 49.22
CA ARG A 3 1.89 -18.94 48.08
C ARG A 3 0.83 -20.04 48.15
N TRP A 4 0.35 -20.57 47.02
CA TRP A 4 0.05 -22.00 46.73
C TRP A 4 -0.06 -22.15 45.19
N ILE A 5 0.95 -22.71 44.52
CA ILE A 5 1.14 -24.09 44.01
C ILE A 5 0.34 -24.46 42.74
N VAL A 6 1.13 -24.90 41.75
CA VAL A 6 0.89 -25.31 40.37
C VAL A 6 0.22 -26.69 40.25
N ARG A 7 -0.59 -26.90 39.21
CA ARG A 7 -0.59 -28.15 38.42
C ARG A 7 -0.78 -27.85 36.93
N ALA A 8 -0.03 -28.58 36.12
CA ALA A 8 0.21 -28.37 34.70
C ALA A 8 -0.73 -29.17 33.79
N ALA A 9 -0.76 -28.70 32.53
CA ALA A 9 -0.95 -29.40 31.26
C ALA A 9 -2.33 -29.97 30.89
N VAL A 10 -2.92 -29.36 29.87
CA VAL A 10 -3.47 -30.11 28.72
C VAL A 10 -2.76 -29.59 27.47
N SER A 11 -2.06 -30.51 26.82
CA SER A 11 -1.45 -30.36 25.51
C SER A 11 -2.42 -30.88 24.46
N CYS A 12 -2.64 -30.07 23.42
CA CYS A 12 -2.94 -30.42 22.03
C CYS A 12 -2.77 -29.09 21.28
N GLY A 13 -1.80 -28.84 20.40
CA GLY A 13 -1.19 -29.75 19.45
C GLY A 13 -1.99 -29.70 18.15
N LEU A 14 -1.71 -28.70 17.30
CA LEU A 14 -1.66 -28.79 15.84
C LEU A 14 -1.26 -27.42 15.27
N ALA A 15 -0.22 -27.46 14.44
CA ALA A 15 0.50 -26.33 13.92
C ALA A 15 -0.38 -25.42 13.05
N VAL A 16 -0.41 -24.13 13.37
CA VAL A 16 -0.74 -23.09 12.38
C VAL A 16 0.59 -22.48 11.94
N ALA A 17 0.83 -22.61 10.65
CA ALA A 17 1.98 -22.05 9.96
C ALA A 17 2.12 -20.56 10.29
N GLY A 18 3.35 -20.15 10.55
CA GLY A 18 3.67 -18.82 11.06
C GLY A 18 3.14 -17.70 10.18
N CYS A 19 2.19 -16.93 10.72
CA CYS A 19 2.07 -15.52 10.41
C CYS A 19 3.40 -14.88 10.86
N THR A 20 4.29 -14.55 9.93
CA THR A 20 5.38 -13.63 10.24
C THR A 20 4.76 -12.25 10.41
N SER A 21 4.36 -11.92 11.63
CA SER A 21 4.15 -10.54 12.04
C SER A 21 5.46 -9.79 11.76
N GLY A 22 5.40 -8.74 10.92
CA GLY A 22 6.34 -7.63 11.08
C GLY A 22 6.22 -7.09 12.51
N PRO A 23 7.27 -6.46 13.08
CA PRO A 23 7.29 -6.12 14.50
C PRO A 23 6.08 -5.23 14.84
N ALA A 24 5.15 -5.80 15.60
CA ALA A 24 3.88 -5.19 15.97
C ALA A 24 3.96 -4.30 17.23
N ASP A 25 5.16 -4.05 17.76
CA ASP A 25 5.32 -3.52 19.12
C ASP A 25 6.23 -2.28 19.24
N GLU A 26 6.54 -1.60 18.14
CA GLU A 26 7.29 -0.33 18.18
C GLU A 26 6.36 0.85 17.87
N PRO A 27 5.82 1.56 18.88
CA PRO A 27 5.26 2.89 18.67
C PRO A 27 6.41 3.82 18.28
N TRP A 28 6.67 3.93 16.97
CA TRP A 28 7.56 4.89 16.33
C TRP A 28 8.68 5.39 17.25
N LEU A 29 9.65 4.54 17.59
CA LEU A 29 10.87 5.08 18.17
C LEU A 29 11.50 5.97 17.10
N ALA A 30 11.62 7.24 17.46
CA ALA A 30 12.40 8.20 16.71
C ALA A 30 13.80 7.61 16.52
N GLU A 31 14.16 7.24 15.30
CA GLU A 31 15.56 7.09 14.95
C GLU A 31 16.19 8.45 15.20
N ARG A 32 16.98 8.52 16.29
CA ARG A 32 17.84 9.64 16.61
C ARG A 32 19.01 9.64 15.63
N ASP A 33 18.72 9.94 14.39
CA ASP A 33 19.73 10.38 13.44
C ASP A 33 19.40 11.80 13.03
N VAL A 34 20.16 12.71 13.65
CA VAL A 34 20.22 14.12 13.32
C VAL A 34 20.76 14.24 11.90
N TYR A 35 19.86 14.21 10.92
CA TYR A 35 20.12 14.77 9.61
C TYR A 35 19.20 15.97 9.43
N PRO A 36 19.73 17.19 9.21
CA PRO A 36 18.88 18.32 8.87
C PRO A 36 18.08 17.93 7.64
N VAL A 37 16.76 18.13 7.71
CA VAL A 37 15.83 17.97 6.60
C VAL A 37 16.19 19.00 5.55
N VAL A 38 17.24 18.72 4.78
CA VAL A 38 17.49 19.37 3.51
C VAL A 38 16.45 18.80 2.57
N ASP A 39 15.61 19.71 2.13
CA ASP A 39 14.55 19.56 1.14
C ASP A 39 15.01 18.72 -0.07
N TRP A 40 14.85 17.40 0.03
CA TRP A 40 15.13 16.48 -1.08
C TRP A 40 14.04 16.56 -2.16
N ALA A 41 12.89 17.18 -1.85
CA ALA A 41 11.84 17.42 -2.82
C ALA A 41 12.24 18.51 -3.85
N ALA A 42 13.26 19.32 -3.57
CA ALA A 42 13.71 20.40 -4.45
C ALA A 42 14.84 20.03 -5.44
N ARG A 43 15.36 18.79 -5.44
CA ARG A 43 16.46 18.36 -6.35
C ARG A 43 16.27 17.01 -7.04
N ALA A 44 15.03 16.55 -7.20
CA ALA A 44 14.76 15.64 -8.30
C ALA A 44 14.68 16.49 -9.59
N PRO A 45 15.64 16.40 -10.54
CA PRO A 45 15.42 16.96 -11.86
C PRO A 45 14.13 16.37 -12.38
N ALA A 46 13.27 17.19 -13.01
CA ALA A 46 11.97 16.82 -13.54
C ALA A 46 12.00 15.45 -14.22
N ALA A 47 11.76 14.40 -13.45
CA ALA A 47 11.74 13.02 -13.92
C ALA A 47 10.32 12.82 -14.42
N PHE A 48 10.15 13.18 -15.69
CA PHE A 48 9.13 12.70 -16.61
C PHE A 48 7.81 12.30 -15.94
N ARG A 49 6.83 13.22 -15.93
CA ARG A 49 5.43 12.81 -16.05
C ARG A 49 5.36 11.73 -17.14
N GLY A 50 4.63 10.65 -16.86
CA GLY A 50 4.54 9.48 -17.72
C GLY A 50 4.29 9.83 -19.20
N ALA A 51 4.54 8.85 -20.08
CA ALA A 51 4.26 9.00 -21.51
C ALA A 51 2.87 9.61 -21.74
N ARG A 52 2.72 10.48 -22.76
CA ARG A 52 1.43 11.05 -23.18
C ARG A 52 0.36 9.93 -23.19
N GLY A 53 -0.68 10.07 -22.38
CA GLY A 53 -1.75 9.06 -22.27
C GLY A 53 -2.15 8.65 -20.85
N ASN A 54 -1.38 9.01 -19.82
CA ASN A 54 -1.70 8.70 -18.41
C ASN A 54 -2.55 9.78 -17.70
N ASP A 55 -3.40 10.50 -18.44
CA ASP A 55 -4.19 11.61 -17.90
C ASP A 55 -5.54 11.17 -17.30
N GLY A 56 -5.79 9.85 -17.18
CA GLY A 56 -7.00 9.32 -16.57
C GLY A 56 -7.08 7.80 -16.53
N PRO A 57 -8.08 7.25 -15.80
CA PRO A 57 -8.28 5.82 -15.69
C PRO A 57 -8.65 5.20 -17.05
N VAL A 58 -7.94 4.14 -17.45
CA VAL A 58 -8.21 3.38 -18.69
C VAL A 58 -9.13 2.20 -18.38
N ALA A 59 -9.91 1.71 -19.33
CA ALA A 59 -10.69 0.49 -19.12
C ALA A 59 -9.76 -0.71 -18.82
N PRO A 60 -10.07 -1.53 -17.79
CA PRO A 60 -9.28 -2.71 -17.48
C PRO A 60 -9.32 -3.71 -18.62
N CYS A 61 -8.21 -4.42 -18.79
CA CYS A 61 -7.97 -5.36 -19.87
C CYS A 61 -7.38 -6.62 -19.22
N SER A 62 -8.15 -7.70 -19.19
CA SER A 62 -7.85 -8.90 -18.40
C SER A 62 -8.22 -10.20 -19.13
N ALA A 63 -8.01 -10.24 -20.44
CA ALA A 63 -8.20 -11.47 -21.21
C ALA A 63 -7.19 -12.55 -20.79
N GLU A 64 -6.02 -12.10 -20.32
CA GLU A 64 -4.99 -12.90 -19.66
C GLU A 64 -4.63 -12.19 -18.34
N VAL A 65 -4.56 -12.94 -17.23
CA VAL A 65 -4.13 -12.40 -15.93
C VAL A 65 -2.68 -12.79 -15.72
N LEU A 66 -1.78 -11.81 -15.71
CA LEU A 66 -0.34 -12.00 -15.53
C LEU A 66 0.03 -12.07 -14.04
N PHE A 67 -0.71 -11.34 -13.21
CA PHE A 67 -0.57 -11.32 -11.77
C PHE A 67 -1.89 -10.89 -11.14
N ALA A 68 -2.28 -11.52 -10.04
CA ALA A 68 -3.41 -11.09 -9.22
C ALA A 68 -3.12 -11.38 -7.75
N ASP A 69 -3.59 -10.50 -6.87
CA ASP A 69 -3.53 -10.69 -5.42
C ASP A 69 -4.67 -9.92 -4.74
N GLY A 70 -5.45 -10.64 -3.93
CA GLY A 70 -6.51 -10.11 -3.07
C GLY A 70 -6.07 -9.99 -1.60
N PHE A 71 -4.79 -10.23 -1.29
CA PHE A 71 -4.23 -10.00 0.05
C PHE A 71 -4.85 -10.78 1.21
N ALA A 72 -5.39 -11.98 0.93
CA ALA A 72 -5.76 -12.96 1.96
C ALA A 72 -4.61 -13.21 2.96
N ASP A 73 -3.37 -13.20 2.44
CA ASP A 73 -2.11 -13.23 3.16
C ASP A 73 -0.99 -12.63 2.29
N ASN A 74 0.28 -12.76 2.70
CA ASN A 74 1.44 -12.34 1.89
C ASN A 74 2.12 -13.51 1.14
N ALA A 75 1.36 -14.51 0.67
CA ALA A 75 1.91 -15.63 -0.09
C ALA A 75 2.52 -15.21 -1.44
N ALA A 76 2.03 -14.11 -2.04
CA ALA A 76 2.60 -13.55 -3.27
C ALA A 76 3.98 -12.87 -3.07
N ARG A 77 4.47 -12.78 -1.82
CA ARG A 77 5.80 -12.27 -1.46
C ARG A 77 6.00 -10.79 -1.81
N TRP A 78 5.03 -9.96 -1.46
CA TRP A 78 5.21 -8.52 -1.46
C TRP A 78 6.32 -8.12 -0.48
N SER A 79 7.11 -7.13 -0.87
CA SER A 79 8.05 -6.45 0.01
C SER A 79 7.35 -5.27 0.67
N LEU A 80 7.30 -5.27 2.00
CA LEU A 80 6.61 -4.25 2.80
C LEU A 80 7.65 -3.35 3.47
N ALA A 81 7.66 -2.06 3.14
CA ALA A 81 8.38 -1.08 3.93
C ALA A 81 7.62 -0.80 5.24
N SER A 82 8.32 -0.28 6.26
CA SER A 82 7.73 0.04 7.57
C SER A 82 6.45 0.87 7.44
N GLY A 83 5.37 0.42 8.06
CA GLY A 83 4.04 1.06 8.02
C GLY A 83 3.10 0.47 6.97
N TRP A 84 3.59 -0.28 5.98
CA TRP A 84 2.73 -1.13 5.15
C TRP A 84 2.49 -2.47 5.83
N GLU A 85 1.25 -2.92 5.77
CA GLU A 85 0.76 -4.16 6.37
C GLU A 85 -0.09 -4.93 5.34
N ILE A 86 -0.11 -6.26 5.43
CA ILE A 86 -1.09 -7.13 4.78
C ILE A 86 -1.80 -7.89 5.89
N GLY A 87 -3.13 -7.84 5.90
CA GLY A 87 -3.94 -8.45 6.94
C GLY A 87 -5.41 -8.06 6.84
N PRO A 88 -6.24 -8.40 7.83
CA PRO A 88 -7.66 -8.15 7.77
C PRO A 88 -7.97 -6.65 7.80
N ALA A 89 -8.94 -6.22 6.98
CA ALA A 89 -9.50 -4.87 7.00
C ALA A 89 -10.03 -4.55 8.40
N ARG A 90 -9.75 -3.33 8.87
CA ARG A 90 -10.09 -2.87 10.21
C ARG A 90 -10.38 -1.38 10.15
N ALA A 91 -11.57 -0.98 10.57
CA ALA A 91 -11.90 0.44 10.68
C ALA A 91 -10.92 1.14 11.64
N SER A 92 -10.43 2.30 11.22
CA SER A 92 -9.52 3.08 12.04
C SER A 92 -10.23 3.69 13.25
N SER A 93 -9.47 3.82 14.34
CA SER A 93 -9.99 4.26 15.65
C SER A 93 -9.37 5.58 16.12
N ASP A 94 -8.24 5.96 15.54
CA ASP A 94 -7.45 7.13 15.91
C ASP A 94 -7.55 8.29 14.91
N GLN A 95 -8.20 8.08 13.75
CA GLN A 95 -8.38 9.12 12.74
C GLN A 95 -9.32 10.23 13.26
N ARG A 96 -9.01 11.47 12.89
CA ARG A 96 -9.81 12.66 13.30
C ARG A 96 -10.22 13.54 12.11
N ALA A 97 -9.86 13.13 10.90
CA ALA A 97 -10.28 13.75 9.64
C ALA A 97 -10.40 12.69 8.54
N GLY A 98 -11.10 13.05 7.46
CA GLY A 98 -11.44 12.11 6.39
C GLY A 98 -12.42 11.03 6.86
N SER A 99 -12.42 9.89 6.18
CA SER A 99 -13.19 8.70 6.57
C SER A 99 -12.29 7.71 7.33
N PRO A 100 -12.86 6.81 8.15
CA PRO A 100 -12.12 5.66 8.66
C PRO A 100 -11.63 4.75 7.53
N ASP A 101 -10.69 3.88 7.87
CA ASP A 101 -10.39 2.70 7.08
C ASP A 101 -11.63 1.84 6.85
N PRO A 102 -11.67 1.06 5.77
CA PRO A 102 -12.76 0.11 5.55
C PRO A 102 -12.81 -0.94 6.67
N ALA A 103 -14.01 -1.24 7.15
CA ALA A 103 -14.23 -2.32 8.12
C ALA A 103 -14.20 -3.72 7.47
N ILE A 104 -14.37 -3.76 6.14
CA ILE A 104 -14.43 -4.96 5.32
C ILE A 104 -13.59 -4.76 4.06
N ASP A 105 -12.96 -5.82 3.57
CA ASP A 105 -12.30 -5.84 2.26
C ASP A 105 -13.28 -5.51 1.11
N HIS A 106 -12.74 -5.35 -0.10
CA HIS A 106 -13.58 -5.07 -1.26
C HIS A 106 -14.29 -6.34 -1.72
N THR A 107 -13.55 -7.43 -1.91
CA THR A 107 -14.14 -8.72 -2.26
C THR A 107 -14.51 -9.46 -0.99
N LEU A 108 -15.81 -9.54 -0.69
CA LEU A 108 -16.38 -10.21 0.49
C LEU A 108 -16.16 -11.73 0.48
N THR A 109 -14.90 -12.16 0.58
CA THR A 109 -14.51 -13.52 0.86
C THR A 109 -14.43 -13.75 2.38
N GLY A 110 -14.00 -14.93 2.80
CA GLY A 110 -13.85 -15.25 4.21
C GLY A 110 -12.55 -14.73 4.85
N ASP A 111 -11.63 -14.14 4.09
CA ASP A 111 -10.33 -13.68 4.60
C ASP A 111 -10.34 -12.23 5.13
N ASN A 112 -11.23 -11.38 4.61
CA ASN A 112 -11.28 -9.96 4.89
C ASN A 112 -9.96 -9.23 4.55
N GLY A 113 -9.18 -9.75 3.60
CA GLY A 113 -7.78 -9.40 3.38
C GLY A 113 -7.58 -8.08 2.63
N VAL A 114 -6.64 -7.25 3.10
CA VAL A 114 -6.20 -6.03 2.40
C VAL A 114 -4.72 -5.78 2.62
N ALA A 115 -4.12 -4.97 1.75
CA ALA A 115 -2.87 -4.28 2.05
C ALA A 115 -3.15 -2.83 2.41
N GLY A 116 -2.47 -2.28 3.42
CA GLY A 116 -2.70 -0.89 3.79
C GLY A 116 -1.62 -0.26 4.67
N VAL A 117 -1.76 1.05 4.83
CA VAL A 117 -0.88 1.86 5.67
C VAL A 117 -1.44 1.89 7.09
N LEU A 118 -0.84 1.14 8.01
CA LEU A 118 -1.24 1.03 9.41
C LEU A 118 -2.72 0.62 9.56
N LEU A 119 -3.06 -0.62 9.23
CA LEU A 119 -4.46 -1.05 9.17
C LEU A 119 -5.20 -0.73 10.48
N GLY A 120 -6.32 -0.01 10.42
CA GLY A 120 -7.08 0.38 11.61
C GLY A 120 -6.41 1.42 12.51
N GLY A 121 -5.32 2.01 12.06
CA GLY A 121 -4.64 3.16 12.64
C GLY A 121 -4.58 4.32 11.64
N SER A 122 -3.73 5.30 11.93
CA SER A 122 -3.52 6.44 11.07
C SER A 122 -2.04 6.83 11.02
N PRO A 123 -1.51 7.28 9.87
CA PRO A 123 -0.15 7.83 9.79
C PRO A 123 0.08 8.99 10.77
N SER A 124 1.27 9.05 11.36
CA SER A 124 1.64 10.08 12.33
C SER A 124 1.59 11.48 11.71
N VAL A 125 1.04 12.44 12.46
CA VAL A 125 1.06 13.87 12.10
C VAL A 125 2.28 14.62 12.66
N THR A 126 3.05 13.97 13.53
CA THR A 126 4.24 14.55 14.19
C THR A 126 5.55 13.90 13.78
N ALA A 127 5.53 12.69 13.23
CA ALA A 127 6.71 11.97 12.76
C ALA A 127 6.65 11.83 11.22
N PRO A 128 7.40 12.64 10.45
CA PRO A 128 7.38 12.56 9.00
C PRO A 128 8.19 11.35 8.53
N HIS A 129 7.88 10.87 7.33
CA HIS A 129 8.71 9.90 6.64
C HIS A 129 8.66 10.11 5.11
N PRO A 130 9.74 9.78 4.38
CA PRO A 130 9.72 9.79 2.92
C PRO A 130 8.76 8.72 2.38
N GLN A 131 8.68 8.58 1.06
CA GLN A 131 7.92 7.50 0.45
C GLN A 131 8.36 6.14 0.98
N ARG A 132 7.42 5.40 1.54
CA ARG A 132 7.57 4.00 1.94
C ARG A 132 6.67 3.16 1.06
N TYR A 133 7.17 2.02 0.61
CA TYR A 133 6.56 1.27 -0.48
C TYR A 133 6.13 -0.13 -0.09
N LEU A 134 4.95 -0.53 -0.56
CA LEU A 134 4.52 -1.91 -0.78
C LEU A 134 4.89 -2.26 -2.23
N THR A 135 5.79 -3.23 -2.44
CA THR A 135 6.33 -3.56 -3.78
C THR A 135 6.02 -4.99 -4.17
N SER A 136 5.47 -5.18 -5.38
CA SER A 136 5.10 -6.49 -5.90
C SER A 136 6.32 -7.38 -6.18
N PRO A 137 6.14 -8.71 -6.26
CA PRO A 137 7.07 -9.56 -6.98
C PRO A 137 7.24 -9.10 -8.44
N ALA A 138 8.28 -9.60 -9.11
CA ALA A 138 8.43 -9.38 -10.55
C ALA A 138 7.38 -10.18 -11.32
N VAL A 139 6.81 -9.56 -12.35
CA VAL A 139 5.82 -10.13 -13.24
C VAL A 139 6.39 -10.13 -14.65
N ASP A 140 6.36 -11.28 -15.33
CA ASP A 140 6.76 -11.34 -16.73
C ASP A 140 5.63 -10.77 -17.60
N ALA A 141 5.76 -9.48 -17.93
CA ALA A 141 4.82 -8.75 -18.77
C ALA A 141 5.37 -8.52 -20.19
N ALA A 142 6.31 -9.34 -20.65
CA ALA A 142 6.83 -9.31 -22.03
C ALA A 142 5.85 -9.94 -23.03
N VAL A 143 4.58 -9.53 -22.97
CA VAL A 143 3.47 -10.04 -23.76
C VAL A 143 3.12 -9.11 -24.92
N ARG A 144 2.40 -9.67 -25.91
CA ARG A 144 1.81 -8.90 -27.00
C ARG A 144 0.53 -8.19 -26.52
N GLY A 145 0.21 -7.07 -27.14
CA GLY A 145 -0.98 -6.29 -26.81
C GLY A 145 -0.78 -5.33 -25.64
N ARG A 146 -1.92 -4.90 -25.09
CA ARG A 146 -2.03 -3.91 -24.00
C ARG A 146 -1.89 -4.62 -22.65
N VAL A 147 -1.24 -3.96 -21.70
CA VAL A 147 -1.12 -4.40 -20.30
C VAL A 147 -1.67 -3.31 -19.40
N THR A 148 -2.52 -3.68 -18.45
CA THR A 148 -3.13 -2.74 -17.50
C THR A 148 -2.94 -3.20 -16.07
N LEU A 149 -2.72 -2.24 -15.16
CA LEU A 149 -2.86 -2.44 -13.72
C LEU A 149 -4.26 -1.99 -13.30
N SER A 150 -5.02 -2.84 -12.62
CA SER A 150 -6.26 -2.49 -11.95
C SER A 150 -6.20 -2.90 -10.48
N PHE A 151 -6.81 -2.11 -9.60
CA PHE A 151 -6.94 -2.45 -8.18
C PHE A 151 -8.06 -1.62 -7.55
N TRP A 152 -8.51 -2.03 -6.37
CA TRP A 152 -9.42 -1.26 -5.55
C TRP A 152 -8.64 -0.47 -4.51
N ARG A 153 -9.05 0.77 -4.27
CA ARG A 153 -8.44 1.64 -3.28
C ARG A 153 -9.46 2.28 -2.36
N TRP A 154 -9.02 2.58 -1.15
CA TRP A 154 -9.68 3.47 -0.21
C TRP A 154 -8.61 4.41 0.36
N LEU A 155 -8.55 5.65 -0.13
CA LEU A 155 -7.49 6.61 0.17
C LEU A 155 -8.03 7.81 0.96
N ASN A 156 -7.50 8.03 2.17
CA ASN A 156 -7.67 9.22 2.99
C ASN A 156 -6.30 9.85 3.30
N ALA A 157 -5.98 10.95 2.63
CA ALA A 157 -4.69 11.62 2.77
C ALA A 157 -4.85 13.13 2.64
N THR A 158 -4.10 13.87 3.47
CA THR A 158 -4.06 15.34 3.36
C THR A 158 -3.28 15.76 2.10
N TYR A 159 -3.49 16.98 1.61
CA TYR A 159 -2.75 17.56 0.48
C TYR A 159 -1.23 17.55 0.66
N ARG A 160 -0.77 17.44 1.91
CA ARG A 160 0.64 17.41 2.30
C ARG A 160 1.24 16.01 2.21
N ASN A 161 0.44 14.98 2.48
CA ASN A 161 0.85 13.59 2.32
C ASN A 161 0.77 13.21 0.84
N LYS A 162 1.59 12.24 0.41
CA LYS A 162 1.61 11.80 -0.99
C LYS A 162 1.44 10.30 -1.10
N ALA A 163 0.40 9.91 -1.82
CA ALA A 163 0.18 8.54 -2.28
C ALA A 163 0.66 8.42 -3.73
N ARG A 164 1.42 7.37 -4.05
CA ARG A 164 1.97 7.13 -5.39
C ARG A 164 1.73 5.70 -5.86
N VAL A 165 1.50 5.55 -7.17
CA VAL A 165 1.65 4.26 -7.85
C VAL A 165 2.80 4.39 -8.84
N GLU A 166 3.74 3.46 -8.77
CA GLU A 166 4.89 3.44 -9.65
C GLU A 166 5.07 2.06 -10.27
N VAL A 167 5.62 2.03 -11.48
CA VAL A 167 5.88 0.81 -12.24
C VAL A 167 7.35 0.76 -12.67
N PHE A 168 7.96 -0.40 -12.50
CA PHE A 168 9.32 -0.67 -12.98
C PHE A 168 9.28 -1.22 -14.40
N ASP A 169 9.96 -0.57 -15.34
CA ASP A 169 10.02 -0.98 -16.75
C ASP A 169 11.12 -2.00 -17.06
N GLY A 170 11.74 -2.57 -16.04
CA GLY A 170 12.91 -3.45 -16.16
C GLY A 170 14.25 -2.72 -16.05
N SER A 171 14.24 -1.38 -16.10
CA SER A 171 15.44 -0.54 -15.96
C SER A 171 15.24 0.58 -14.93
N ARG A 172 14.09 1.26 -14.96
CA ARG A 172 13.76 2.40 -14.11
C ARG A 172 12.32 2.34 -13.60
N TRP A 173 12.08 3.06 -12.50
CA TRP A 173 10.73 3.30 -11.99
C TRP A 173 10.11 4.53 -12.67
N GLY A 174 8.86 4.41 -13.09
CA GLY A 174 8.02 5.51 -13.59
C GLY A 174 6.76 5.68 -12.75
N ILE A 175 6.35 6.93 -12.52
CA ILE A 175 5.12 7.27 -11.78
C ILE A 175 3.93 7.18 -12.74
N VAL A 176 2.92 6.39 -12.38
CA VAL A 176 1.63 6.30 -13.12
C VAL A 176 0.48 6.97 -12.36
N TYR A 177 0.65 7.20 -11.06
CA TYR A 177 -0.27 8.00 -10.25
C TYR A 177 0.45 8.72 -9.12
N GLU A 178 0.01 9.95 -8.86
CA GLU A 178 0.33 10.71 -7.65
C GLU A 178 -0.94 11.40 -7.15
N SER A 179 -1.14 11.44 -5.83
CA SER A 179 -2.27 12.15 -5.23
C SER A 179 -2.24 13.66 -5.56
N PRO A 180 -3.41 14.30 -5.70
CA PRO A 180 -3.50 15.72 -6.04
C PRO A 180 -2.86 16.64 -4.99
N HIS A 181 -2.85 17.93 -5.28
CA HIS A 181 -2.43 18.97 -4.33
C HIS A 181 -3.59 19.42 -3.42
N ASP A 182 -4.51 18.50 -3.15
CA ASP A 182 -5.71 18.67 -2.33
C ASP A 182 -5.89 17.43 -1.44
N ASP A 183 -6.74 17.54 -0.42
CA ASP A 183 -7.11 16.41 0.41
C ASP A 183 -7.86 15.35 -0.43
N VAL A 184 -7.47 14.10 -0.28
CA VAL A 184 -8.22 12.95 -0.80
C VAL A 184 -8.99 12.36 0.37
N VAL A 185 -10.32 12.35 0.28
CA VAL A 185 -11.21 11.81 1.31
C VAL A 185 -12.19 10.81 0.67
N GLU A 186 -11.90 9.52 0.79
CA GLU A 186 -12.71 8.45 0.24
C GLU A 186 -13.46 7.73 1.36
N SER A 187 -14.74 7.42 1.13
CA SER A 187 -15.63 6.74 2.08
C SER A 187 -16.18 5.42 1.53
N ALA A 188 -15.64 4.96 0.40
CA ALA A 188 -15.99 3.72 -0.27
C ALA A 188 -14.81 3.26 -1.14
N TRP A 189 -14.72 1.95 -1.35
CA TRP A 189 -13.79 1.35 -2.29
C TRP A 189 -14.00 1.91 -3.70
N LYS A 190 -12.91 2.33 -4.34
CA LYS A 190 -12.91 2.79 -5.73
C LYS A 190 -11.96 1.97 -6.57
N ARG A 191 -12.46 1.42 -7.68
CA ARG A 191 -11.60 0.76 -8.66
C ARG A 191 -10.88 1.81 -9.50
N VAL A 192 -9.57 1.66 -9.62
CA VAL A 192 -8.72 2.46 -10.51
C VAL A 192 -7.99 1.55 -11.49
N THR A 193 -7.58 2.10 -12.63
CA THR A 193 -6.88 1.34 -13.66
C THR A 193 -5.91 2.23 -14.43
N TYR A 194 -4.69 1.75 -14.66
CA TYR A 194 -3.61 2.45 -15.36
C TYR A 194 -3.07 1.62 -16.52
N ASP A 195 -2.71 2.27 -17.62
CA ASP A 195 -2.02 1.62 -18.73
C ASP A 195 -0.54 1.38 -18.38
N LEU A 196 -0.15 0.11 -18.40
CA LEU A 196 1.23 -0.31 -18.19
C LEU A 196 1.93 -0.70 -19.50
N THR A 197 1.25 -0.59 -20.65
CA THR A 197 1.81 -0.93 -21.97
C THR A 197 3.16 -0.27 -22.26
N PRO A 198 3.40 1.01 -21.89
CA PRO A 198 4.70 1.64 -22.08
C PRO A 198 5.84 1.06 -21.21
N TYR A 199 5.52 0.27 -20.19
CA TYR A 199 6.45 -0.21 -19.17
C TYR A 199 6.67 -1.73 -19.23
N LYS A 200 6.18 -2.40 -20.27
CA LYS A 200 6.29 -3.86 -20.43
C LYS A 200 7.74 -4.32 -20.37
N SER A 201 7.99 -5.31 -19.52
CA SER A 201 9.27 -5.99 -19.40
C SER A 201 9.09 -7.37 -18.75
N ARG A 202 10.12 -8.22 -18.81
CA ARG A 202 10.13 -9.51 -18.11
C ARG A 202 10.26 -9.39 -16.58
N SER A 203 10.55 -8.20 -16.09
CA SER A 203 10.80 -7.90 -14.68
C SER A 203 9.90 -6.78 -14.17
N LEU A 204 8.73 -6.59 -14.80
CA LEU A 204 7.79 -5.54 -14.44
C LEU A 204 7.41 -5.69 -12.96
N ARG A 205 7.42 -4.58 -12.23
CA ARG A 205 6.93 -4.52 -10.85
C ARG A 205 6.03 -3.32 -10.69
N VAL A 206 5.08 -3.41 -9.77
CA VAL A 206 4.29 -2.27 -9.32
C VAL A 206 4.60 -2.01 -7.85
N ARG A 207 4.54 -0.75 -7.44
CA ARG A 207 4.65 -0.37 -6.03
C ARG A 207 3.70 0.74 -5.66
N PHE A 208 3.21 0.66 -4.44
CA PHE A 208 2.33 1.65 -3.82
C PHE A 208 3.12 2.39 -2.75
N GLY A 209 3.23 3.71 -2.89
CA GLY A 209 4.00 4.56 -2.01
C GLY A 209 3.09 5.43 -1.15
N TYR A 210 3.45 5.59 0.12
CA TYR A 210 2.87 6.60 1.01
C TYR A 210 3.97 7.38 1.70
N SER A 211 3.86 8.71 1.74
CA SER A 211 4.70 9.58 2.56
C SER A 211 3.84 10.45 3.48
N ALA A 212 4.26 10.54 4.73
CA ALA A 212 3.68 11.46 5.70
C ALA A 212 4.63 12.64 5.94
N VAL A 213 4.09 13.84 6.06
CA VAL A 213 4.85 15.02 6.47
C VAL A 213 4.25 15.61 7.74
N ILE A 214 5.06 16.36 8.50
CA ILE A 214 4.60 16.98 9.74
C ILE A 214 3.45 17.94 9.43
N ALA A 215 2.37 17.79 10.17
CA ALA A 215 1.22 18.68 10.15
C ALA A 215 0.95 19.15 11.58
N PHE A 216 1.64 20.20 12.02
CA PHE A 216 1.39 20.79 13.34
C PHE A 216 -0.07 21.26 13.44
N GLY A 217 -0.82 20.69 14.39
CA GLY A 217 -2.26 20.94 14.53
C GLY A 217 -3.14 20.25 13.47
N GLY A 218 -2.55 19.44 12.59
CA GLY A 218 -3.27 18.61 11.63
C GLY A 218 -3.92 17.40 12.32
N ALA A 219 -5.04 16.95 11.75
CA ALA A 219 -5.74 15.75 12.19
C ALA A 219 -5.24 14.53 11.42
N PRO A 220 -4.99 13.38 12.09
CA PRO A 220 -4.67 12.13 11.40
C PRO A 220 -5.84 11.70 10.50
N MET A 221 -5.50 11.20 9.31
CA MET A 221 -6.41 10.56 8.35
C MET A 221 -6.04 9.09 8.22
N SER A 222 -6.96 8.25 7.76
CA SER A 222 -6.79 6.79 7.79
C SER A 222 -5.70 6.23 6.84
N GLY A 223 -5.11 7.04 5.97
CA GLY A 223 -4.04 6.57 5.09
C GLY A 223 -4.59 5.90 3.85
N TRP A 224 -4.09 4.71 3.49
CA TRP A 224 -4.41 4.08 2.21
C TRP A 224 -4.59 2.58 2.36
N ASN A 225 -5.69 2.05 1.85
CA ASN A 225 -5.98 0.62 1.74
C ASN A 225 -6.12 0.23 0.26
N ILE A 226 -5.66 -0.97 -0.06
CA ILE A 226 -5.54 -1.53 -1.40
C ILE A 226 -6.04 -2.97 -1.36
N ASP A 227 -6.82 -3.32 -2.37
CA ASP A 227 -7.34 -4.66 -2.54
C ASP A 227 -7.41 -5.05 -4.03
N ASP A 228 -7.49 -6.35 -4.31
CA ASP A 228 -7.74 -6.94 -5.62
C ASP A 228 -6.81 -6.38 -6.72
N VAL A 229 -5.51 -6.40 -6.45
CA VAL A 229 -4.50 -5.96 -7.42
C VAL A 229 -4.45 -6.97 -8.55
N GLN A 230 -4.53 -6.47 -9.79
CA GLN A 230 -4.42 -7.30 -10.99
C GLN A 230 -3.59 -6.59 -12.06
N ILE A 231 -2.64 -7.33 -12.64
CA ILE A 231 -1.98 -6.98 -13.90
C ILE A 231 -2.55 -7.89 -14.98
N GLY A 232 -3.33 -7.30 -15.89
CA GLY A 232 -3.98 -8.02 -16.98
C GLY A 232 -3.45 -7.62 -18.34
N ALA A 233 -3.60 -8.51 -19.32
CA ALA A 233 -3.25 -8.31 -20.72
C ALA A 233 -4.41 -8.65 -21.67
N CYS A 234 -4.42 -8.02 -22.84
CA CYS A 234 -5.34 -8.31 -23.93
C CYS A 234 -4.73 -7.87 -25.27
N ARG A 235 -5.17 -8.54 -26.33
CA ARG A 235 -4.71 -8.28 -27.70
C ARG A 235 -5.44 -7.12 -28.34
#